data_AF-W6VCS8-F1
#
_entry.id   AF-W6VCS8-F1
#
_cell.length_a   1.000
_cell.length_b   1.000
_cell.length_c   1.000
_cell.angle_alpha   90.00
_cell.angle_beta   90.00
_cell.angle_gamma   90.00
#
_symmetry.space_group_name_H-M   'P 1'
#
loop_
_entity.id
_entity.type
_entity.pdbx_description
1 polymer ?
#
loop_
_entity_poly.entity_id
_entity_poly.type
_entity_poly.pdbx_seq_one_letter_code
_entity_poly.pdbx_strand_id
1 'polypeptide(L)'
;MTAIQIYTLIVLILLVGLTYWAGYRGGLIDGRLDGIDEGKDIQQSDNSEAIHNLRLSLDQARNNHKQLYSHYERALAASKLGEPARQTLLEIAEKLRIAAETFSAFRTGKKLERDSLALRDQALAMAILLEQTAQEDAA
;
A
#
# COMPACT_ATOMS: atom_id res chain seq x y z
N MET A 1 -11.88 50.88 -75.33
CA MET A 1 -12.35 50.54 -73.96
C MET A 1 -12.64 51.83 -73.23
N THR A 2 -13.79 51.94 -72.56
CA THR A 2 -14.11 53.14 -71.77
C THR A 2 -13.44 53.06 -70.40
N ALA A 3 -12.98 54.19 -69.85
CA ALA A 3 -12.29 54.24 -68.56
C ALA A 3 -13.09 53.56 -67.43
N ILE A 4 -14.41 53.64 -67.50
CA ILE A 4 -15.33 53.01 -66.54
C ILE A 4 -15.15 51.49 -66.52
N GLN A 5 -15.08 50.82 -67.67
CA GLN A 5 -14.88 49.36 -67.74
C GLN A 5 -13.56 48.92 -67.10
N ILE A 6 -12.51 49.73 -67.25
CA ILE A 6 -11.19 49.47 -66.66
C ILE A 6 -11.28 49.57 -65.12
N TYR A 7 -11.93 50.62 -64.59
CA TYR A 7 -12.13 50.76 -63.15
C TYR A 7 -12.96 49.62 -62.56
N THR A 8 -14.04 49.20 -63.24
CA THR A 8 -14.87 48.08 -62.78
C THR A 8 -14.07 46.78 -62.71
N LEU A 9 -13.22 46.52 -63.71
CA LEU A 9 -12.37 45.33 -63.75
C LEU A 9 -11.34 45.32 -62.60
N ILE A 10 -10.71 46.47 -62.33
CA ILE A 10 -9.72 46.60 -61.24
C ILE A 10 -10.38 46.32 -59.89
N VAL A 11 -11.54 46.92 -59.62
CA VAL A 11 -12.27 46.71 -58.36
C VAL A 11 -12.66 45.24 -58.20
N LEU A 12 -13.12 44.60 -59.27
CA LEU A 12 -13.52 43.19 -59.24
C LEU A 12 -12.32 42.27 -58.96
N ILE A 13 -11.16 42.52 -59.58
CA ILE A 13 -9.93 41.76 -59.32
C ILE A 13 -9.45 41.94 -57.88
N LEU A 14 -9.48 43.17 -57.35
CA LEU A 14 -9.10 43.45 -55.98
C LEU A 14 -10.02 42.76 -54.98
N LEU A 15 -11.33 42.75 -55.23
CA LEU A 15 -12.31 42.11 -54.35
C LEU A 15 -12.15 40.59 -54.31
N VAL A 16 -11.92 39.97 -55.47
CA VAL A 16 -11.61 38.53 -55.57
C VAL A 16 -10.27 38.21 -54.90
N GLY A 17 -9.24 39.03 -55.10
CA GLY A 17 -7.94 38.85 -54.45
C GLY A 17 -8.02 38.97 -52.93
N LEU A 18 -8.78 39.93 -52.42
CA LEU A 18 -8.92 40.17 -50.98
C LEU A 18 -9.71 39.06 -50.30
N THR A 19 -10.79 38.59 -50.93
CA THR A 19 -11.60 37.47 -50.42
C THR A 19 -10.81 36.16 -50.43
N TYR A 20 -10.06 35.88 -51.49
CA TYR A 20 -9.16 34.71 -51.53
C TYR A 20 -8.07 34.80 -50.46
N TRP A 21 -7.44 35.97 -50.30
CA TRP A 21 -6.39 36.17 -49.31
C TRP A 21 -6.91 36.04 -47.87
N ALA A 22 -8.07 36.64 -47.58
CA ALA A 22 -8.72 36.56 -46.27
C ALA A 22 -9.15 35.13 -45.94
N GLY A 23 -9.69 34.38 -46.91
CA GLY A 23 -10.03 32.97 -46.73
C GLY A 23 -8.80 32.09 -46.53
N TYR A 24 -7.75 32.28 -47.32
CA TYR A 24 -6.51 31.50 -47.23
C TYR A 24 -5.75 31.76 -45.91
N ARG A 25 -5.58 33.02 -45.52
CA ARG A 25 -4.93 33.38 -44.24
C ARG A 25 -5.79 33.03 -43.04
N GLY A 26 -7.10 33.28 -43.13
CA GLY A 26 -8.07 32.96 -42.09
C GLY A 26 -8.06 31.47 -41.80
N GLY A 27 -8.30 30.63 -42.80
CA GLY A 27 -8.35 29.18 -42.62
C GLY A 27 -7.06 28.56 -42.10
N LEU A 28 -5.89 29.08 -42.51
CA LEU A 28 -4.60 28.59 -42.01
C LEU A 28 -4.35 28.96 -40.54
N ILE A 29 -4.79 30.14 -40.11
CA ILE A 29 -4.63 30.60 -38.73
C ILE A 29 -5.62 29.88 -37.82
N ASP A 30 -6.89 29.78 -38.25
CA ASP A 30 -7.97 29.18 -37.47
C ASP A 30 -7.72 27.69 -37.25
N GLY A 31 -7.38 26.94 -38.31
CA GLY A 31 -7.07 25.50 -38.19
C GLY A 31 -5.83 25.21 -37.35
N ARG A 32 -4.87 26.14 -37.29
CA ARG A 32 -3.70 26.00 -36.40
C ARG A 32 -4.06 26.27 -34.95
N LEU A 33 -4.95 27.23 -34.71
CA LEU A 33 -5.38 27.63 -33.37
C LEU A 33 -6.28 26.54 -32.76
N ASP A 34 -7.21 26.03 -33.55
CA ASP A 34 -8.10 24.92 -33.19
C ASP A 34 -7.31 23.63 -32.90
N GLY A 35 -6.36 23.27 -33.79
CA GLY A 35 -5.51 22.10 -33.56
C GLY A 35 -4.57 22.21 -32.36
N ILE A 36 -4.15 23.43 -31.97
CA ILE A 36 -3.36 23.65 -30.74
C ILE A 36 -4.25 23.51 -29.50
N ASP A 37 -5.47 24.03 -29.54
CA ASP A 37 -6.39 23.97 -28.40
C ASP A 37 -6.87 22.54 -28.17
N GLU A 38 -7.25 21.82 -29.24
CA GLU A 38 -7.64 20.41 -29.17
C GLU A 38 -6.48 19.51 -28.71
N GLY A 39 -5.26 19.76 -29.21
CA GLY A 39 -4.06 19.05 -28.75
C GLY A 39 -3.75 19.28 -27.26
N LYS A 40 -3.98 20.49 -26.76
CA LYS A 40 -3.78 20.85 -25.35
C LYS A 40 -4.85 20.23 -24.46
N ASP A 41 -6.12 20.18 -24.91
CA ASP A 41 -7.20 19.55 -24.16
C ASP A 41 -7.01 18.03 -24.03
N ILE A 42 -6.59 17.35 -25.10
CA ILE A 42 -6.22 15.92 -25.07
C ILE A 42 -5.06 15.71 -24.11
N GLN A 43 -3.99 16.49 -24.22
CA GLN A 43 -2.83 16.36 -23.34
C GLN A 43 -3.17 16.64 -21.87
N GLN A 44 -4.07 17.58 -21.60
CA GLN A 44 -4.55 17.87 -20.25
C GLN A 44 -5.38 16.72 -19.69
N SER A 45 -6.24 16.11 -20.51
CA SER A 45 -7.01 14.93 -20.15
C SER A 45 -6.10 13.75 -19.81
N ASP A 46 -5.17 13.41 -20.69
CA ASP A 46 -4.23 12.30 -20.51
C ASP A 46 -3.35 12.51 -19.26
N ASN A 47 -2.88 13.74 -19.04
CA ASN A 47 -2.09 14.08 -17.85
C ASN A 47 -2.93 13.96 -16.57
N SER A 48 -4.20 14.37 -16.59
CA SER A 48 -5.12 14.25 -15.46
C SER A 48 -5.38 12.78 -15.12
N GLU A 49 -5.61 11.94 -16.13
CA GLU A 49 -5.79 10.51 -15.95
C GLU A 49 -4.52 9.82 -15.42
N ALA A 50 -3.36 10.17 -15.97
CA ALA A 50 -2.07 9.65 -15.49
C ALA A 50 -1.82 10.02 -14.02
N ILE A 51 -2.06 11.29 -13.64
CA ILE A 51 -1.95 11.75 -12.25
C ILE A 51 -2.95 11.02 -11.34
N HIS A 52 -4.17 10.79 -11.81
CA HIS A 52 -5.18 10.06 -11.04
C HIS A 52 -4.77 8.61 -10.81
N ASN A 53 -4.27 7.92 -11.83
CA ASN A 53 -3.77 6.55 -11.73
C ASN A 53 -2.55 6.45 -10.80
N LEU A 54 -1.60 7.39 -10.92
CA LEU A 54 -0.46 7.51 -10.00
C LEU A 54 -0.91 7.71 -8.54
N ARG A 55 -1.94 8.54 -8.30
CA ARG A 55 -2.51 8.69 -6.95
C ARG A 55 -3.17 7.42 -6.44
N LEU A 56 -3.92 6.72 -7.27
CA LEU A 56 -4.56 5.44 -6.91
C LEU A 56 -3.52 4.38 -6.53
N SER A 57 -2.48 4.22 -7.34
CA SER A 57 -1.39 3.27 -7.05
C SER A 57 -0.64 3.62 -5.76
N LEU A 58 -0.39 4.91 -5.50
CA LEU A 58 0.21 5.37 -4.25
C LEU A 58 -0.68 5.08 -3.05
N ASP A 59 -1.99 5.35 -3.15
CA ASP A 59 -2.93 5.12 -2.06
C ASP A 59 -3.10 3.62 -1.77
N GLN A 60 -3.14 2.79 -2.82
CA GLN A 60 -3.11 1.34 -2.70
C GLN A 60 -1.83 0.85 -2.01
N ALA A 61 -0.67 1.33 -2.44
CA ALA A 61 0.61 0.97 -1.80
C ALA A 61 0.63 1.41 -0.32
N ARG A 62 0.09 2.58 0.00
CA ARG A 62 0.02 3.09 1.37
C ARG A 62 -0.94 2.27 2.24
N ASN A 63 -2.08 1.87 1.70
CA ASN A 63 -3.04 1.02 2.41
C ASN A 63 -2.46 -0.37 2.67
N ASN A 64 -1.75 -0.94 1.70
CA ASN A 64 -1.02 -2.21 1.89
C ASN A 64 0.04 -2.09 2.99
N HIS A 65 0.83 -1.01 3.02
CA HIS A 65 1.80 -0.78 4.09
C HIS A 65 1.14 -0.61 5.46
N LYS A 66 0.00 0.08 5.56
CA LYS A 66 -0.75 0.20 6.82
C LYS A 66 -1.25 -1.14 7.32
N GLN A 67 -1.80 -1.97 6.42
CA GLN A 67 -2.23 -3.32 6.75
C GLN A 67 -1.04 -4.16 7.26
N LEU A 68 0.07 -4.19 6.51
CA LEU A 68 1.28 -4.91 6.92
C LEU A 68 1.79 -4.43 8.29
N TYR A 69 1.80 -3.12 8.53
CA TYR A 69 2.23 -2.56 9.81
C TYR A 69 1.32 -2.98 10.96
N SER A 70 -0.01 -2.97 10.76
CA SER A 70 -0.96 -3.45 11.78
C SER A 70 -0.84 -4.94 12.06
N HIS A 71 -0.53 -5.75 11.04
CA HIS A 71 -0.25 -7.18 11.22
C HIS A 71 1.04 -7.38 12.01
N TYR A 72 2.10 -6.65 11.66
CA TYR A 72 3.36 -6.65 12.39
C TYR A 72 3.18 -6.22 13.85
N GLU A 73 2.43 -5.15 14.11
CA GLU A 73 2.16 -4.67 15.46
C GLU A 73 1.40 -5.71 16.30
N ARG A 74 0.41 -6.39 15.69
CA ARG A 74 -0.32 -7.48 16.34
C ARG A 74 0.57 -8.69 16.62
N ALA A 75 1.42 -9.08 15.68
CA ALA A 75 2.39 -10.17 15.85
C ALA A 75 3.43 -9.83 16.92
N LEU A 76 3.92 -8.58 16.96
CA LEU A 76 4.84 -8.08 17.97
C LEU A 76 4.18 -8.02 19.36
N ALA A 77 2.91 -7.65 19.44
CA ALA A 77 2.16 -7.67 20.69
C ALA A 77 1.95 -9.12 21.19
N ALA A 78 1.68 -10.06 20.27
CA ALA A 78 1.56 -11.48 20.58
C ALA A 78 2.90 -12.09 21.06
N SER A 79 4.02 -11.77 20.38
CA SER A 79 5.34 -12.25 20.78
C SER A 79 5.79 -11.67 22.13
N LYS A 80 5.49 -10.40 22.40
CA LYS A 80 5.71 -9.79 23.73
C LYS A 80 4.84 -10.38 24.83
N LEU A 81 3.72 -11.02 24.51
CA LEU A 81 2.92 -11.79 25.47
C LEU A 81 3.51 -13.18 25.74
N GLY A 82 4.13 -13.79 24.72
CA GLY A 82 4.74 -15.12 24.80
C GLY A 82 5.94 -15.19 25.74
N GLU A 83 6.83 -14.20 25.71
CA GLU A 83 8.05 -14.20 26.54
C GLU A 83 7.80 -14.11 28.06
N PRO A 84 6.97 -13.19 28.60
CA PRO A 84 6.66 -13.18 30.02
C PRO A 84 5.84 -14.40 30.46
N ALA A 85 4.96 -14.93 29.60
CA ALA A 85 4.22 -16.16 29.86
C ALA A 85 5.15 -17.38 29.94
N ARG A 86 6.13 -17.46 29.02
CA ARG A 86 7.19 -18.47 29.01
C ARG A 86 8.07 -18.37 30.24
N GLN A 87 8.51 -17.17 30.61
CA GLN A 87 9.29 -16.92 31.83
C GLN A 87 8.53 -17.39 33.08
N THR A 88 7.23 -17.10 33.17
CA THR A 88 6.37 -17.52 34.27
C THR A 88 6.21 -19.05 34.32
N LEU A 89 6.03 -19.70 33.18
CA LEU A 89 5.96 -21.17 33.10
C LEU A 89 7.27 -21.84 33.51
N LEU A 90 8.43 -21.26 33.15
CA LEU A 90 9.74 -21.74 33.59
C LEU A 90 9.94 -21.59 35.10
N GLU A 91 9.51 -20.47 35.69
CA GLU A 91 9.53 -20.30 37.15
C GLU A 91 8.62 -21.30 37.88
N ILE A 92 7.43 -21.58 37.32
CA ILE A 92 6.51 -22.59 37.87
C ILE A 92 7.15 -23.98 37.79
N ALA A 93 7.75 -24.34 36.66
CA ALA A 93 8.45 -25.60 36.47
C ALA A 93 9.59 -25.79 37.48
N GLU A 94 10.33 -24.73 37.79
CA GLU A 94 11.43 -24.76 38.76
C GLU A 94 10.90 -24.89 40.21
N LYS A 95 9.83 -24.18 40.56
CA LYS A 95 9.16 -24.35 41.87
C LYS A 95 8.62 -25.76 42.05
N LEU A 96 8.06 -26.36 40.99
CA LEU A 96 7.57 -27.74 41.00
C LEU A 96 8.72 -28.75 41.13
N ARG A 97 9.88 -28.50 40.52
CA ARG A 97 11.09 -29.31 40.71
C ARG A 97 11.53 -29.32 42.17
N ILE A 98 11.63 -28.14 42.79
CA ILE A 98 12.01 -27.98 44.20
C ILE A 98 10.99 -28.68 45.11
N ALA A 99 9.70 -28.55 44.82
CA ALA A 99 8.65 -29.24 45.58
C ALA A 99 8.75 -30.76 45.46
N ALA A 100 8.95 -31.30 44.25
CA ALA A 100 9.14 -32.73 44.02
C ALA A 100 10.37 -33.28 44.77
N GLU A 101 11.50 -32.55 44.72
CA GLU A 101 12.74 -32.89 45.42
C GLU A 101 12.58 -32.83 46.95
N THR A 102 11.75 -31.91 47.44
CA THR A 102 11.41 -31.81 48.86
C THR A 102 10.52 -32.99 49.29
N PHE A 103 9.48 -33.34 48.52
CA PHE A 103 8.60 -34.48 48.84
C PHE A 103 9.34 -35.83 48.78
N SER A 104 10.27 -35.98 47.84
CA SER A 104 11.11 -37.19 47.77
C SER A 104 12.05 -37.29 48.97
N ALA A 105 12.65 -36.18 49.41
CA ALA A 105 13.51 -36.11 50.60
C ALA A 105 12.75 -36.41 51.91
N PHE A 106 11.50 -35.96 52.04
CA PHE A 106 10.66 -36.26 53.21
C PHE A 106 10.02 -37.65 53.18
N ARG A 107 10.18 -38.43 52.10
CA ARG A 107 9.55 -39.76 51.89
C ARG A 107 8.02 -39.75 52.05
N THR A 108 7.40 -38.58 52.07
CA THR A 108 5.98 -38.37 52.28
C THR A 108 5.31 -38.12 50.94
N GLY A 109 4.35 -38.97 50.59
CA GLY A 109 3.50 -38.77 49.43
C GLY A 109 4.18 -39.01 48.09
N LYS A 110 4.52 -40.27 47.80
CA LYS A 110 4.97 -40.76 46.47
C LYS A 110 4.04 -40.33 45.30
N LYS A 111 2.78 -40.03 45.62
CA LYS A 111 1.78 -39.45 44.71
C LYS A 111 2.04 -37.97 44.41
N LEU A 112 2.36 -37.17 45.42
CA LEU A 112 2.65 -35.73 45.29
C LEU A 112 3.95 -35.49 44.49
N GLU A 113 4.96 -36.34 44.68
CA GLU A 113 6.19 -36.34 43.87
C GLU A 113 5.89 -36.60 42.38
N ARG A 114 5.07 -37.62 42.07
CA ARG A 114 4.65 -37.89 40.69
C ARG A 114 3.81 -36.76 40.10
N ASP A 115 2.85 -36.23 40.86
CA ASP A 115 1.95 -35.18 40.38
C ASP A 115 2.73 -33.88 40.11
N SER A 116 3.70 -33.53 40.95
CA SER A 116 4.57 -32.35 40.75
C SER A 116 5.51 -32.51 39.55
N LEU A 117 6.06 -33.70 39.33
CA LEU A 117 6.84 -34.00 38.11
C LEU A 117 5.97 -33.93 36.85
N ALA A 118 4.76 -34.49 36.88
CA ALA A 118 3.84 -34.42 35.75
C ALA A 118 3.42 -32.97 35.41
N LEU A 119 3.16 -32.14 36.43
CA LEU A 119 2.86 -30.72 36.25
C LEU A 119 4.06 -29.93 35.72
N ARG A 120 5.29 -30.30 36.12
CA ARG A 120 6.52 -29.72 35.57
C ARG A 120 6.65 -30.04 34.08
N ASP A 121 6.47 -31.30 33.71
CA ASP A 121 6.58 -31.73 32.31
C ASP A 121 5.50 -31.06 31.45
N GLN A 122 4.29 -30.88 31.99
CA GLN A 122 3.23 -30.13 31.33
C GLN A 122 3.57 -28.64 31.17
N ALA A 123 4.15 -28.00 32.19
CA ALA A 123 4.58 -26.60 32.12
C ALA A 123 5.72 -26.41 31.11
N LEU A 124 6.66 -27.35 31.03
CA LEU A 124 7.72 -27.35 30.03
C LEU A 124 7.18 -27.57 28.61
N ALA A 125 6.22 -28.48 28.44
CA ALA A 125 5.55 -28.69 27.15
C ALA A 125 4.81 -27.43 26.68
N MET A 126 4.12 -26.72 27.58
CA MET A 126 3.47 -25.43 27.27
C MET A 126 4.48 -24.34 26.90
N ALA A 127 5.64 -24.30 27.56
CA ALA A 127 6.70 -23.35 27.23
C ALA A 127 7.31 -23.61 25.83
N ILE A 128 7.45 -24.88 25.43
CA ILE A 128 7.93 -25.26 24.10
C ILE A 128 6.91 -24.88 23.01
N LEU A 129 5.62 -25.10 23.26
CA LEU A 129 4.56 -24.70 22.31
C LEU A 129 4.54 -23.19 22.08
N LEU A 130 4.72 -22.39 23.14
CA LEU A 130 4.81 -20.92 23.03
C LEU A 130 6.00 -20.46 22.19
N GLU A 131 7.15 -21.14 22.32
CA GLU A 131 8.35 -20.88 21.52
C GLU A 131 8.16 -21.24 20.04
N GLN A 132 7.47 -22.36 19.75
CA GLN A 132 7.16 -22.78 18.39
C GLN A 132 6.15 -21.83 17.71
N THR A 133 5.09 -21.42 18.40
CA THR A 133 4.13 -20.45 17.85
C THR A 133 4.77 -19.08 17.59
N ALA A 134 5.70 -18.65 18.45
CA ALA A 134 6.44 -17.42 18.23
C ALA A 134 7.37 -17.49 17.00
N GLN A 135 7.82 -18.70 16.63
CA GLN A 135 8.70 -18.93 15.49
C GLN A 135 7.94 -19.17 14.18
N GLU A 136 6.74 -19.76 14.23
CA GLU A 136 5.85 -19.91 13.06
C GLU A 136 5.21 -18.58 12.64
N ASP A 137 4.85 -17.69 13.57
CA ASP A 137 4.33 -16.35 13.26
C ASP A 137 5.40 -15.37 12.70
N ALA A 138 6.69 -15.74 12.79
CA ALA A 138 7.83 -14.95 12.33
C ALA A 138 8.36 -15.35 10.94
N ALA A 139 7.83 -16.43 10.34
CA ALA A 139 8.22 -16.97 9.03
C ALA A 139 7.20 -16.62 7.93
#